data_AF-A0A9D9HU77-F1
#
_entry.id   AF-A0A9D9HU77-F1
#
_cell.length_a   1.000
_cell.length_b   1.000
_cell.length_c   1.000
_cell.angle_alpha   90.00
_cell.angle_beta   90.00
_cell.angle_gamma   90.00
#
_symmetry.space_group_name_H-M   'P 1'
#
loop_
_entity.id
_entity.type
_entity.pdbx_description
1 polymer ?
#
loop_
_entity_poly.entity_id
_entity_poly.type
_entity_poly.pdbx_seq_one_letter_code
_entity_poly.pdbx_strand_id
1 'polypeptide(L)'
;MSVIKKIYRLYSMRSAKSYEMYLRRKGVRIGHNLKLFNHRSIRIDTSSPCLLEIGDNVSITADVSILTHDYVSSVFVHKFNDYVPSRSKVTIGNNVYIGQKVIILRGVTIGDNCIIGAGAIVSKDIPANSVAVGVPAKVVCSIENYYQRCKKRSVEEAQDYIRYLSESLNRKPKVEDFRDEFGLFGNEEINCSDDFRTFVKDVQLDGQYDEFLRHNEPLYASFEDFLNNKRIVDNEK
;
A
#
# COMPACT_ATOMS: atom_id res chain seq x y z
N MET A 1 -5.21 32.05 8.60
CA MET A 1 -4.26 31.09 9.20
C MET A 1 -2.88 31.74 9.23
N SER A 2 -2.23 31.88 10.41
CA SER A 2 -0.96 32.60 10.56
C SER A 2 0.17 31.99 9.69
N VAL A 3 1.05 32.84 9.15
CA VAL A 3 2.23 32.48 8.34
C VAL A 3 3.07 31.38 9.02
N ILE A 4 3.21 31.46 10.35
CA ILE A 4 3.93 30.47 11.17
C ILE A 4 3.33 29.07 11.01
N LYS A 5 2.00 28.95 11.01
CA LYS A 5 1.31 27.65 10.83
C LYS A 5 1.54 27.08 9.43
N LYS A 6 1.66 27.95 8.41
CA LYS A 6 1.95 27.54 7.03
C LYS A 6 3.38 27.02 6.89
N ILE A 7 4.37 27.73 7.46
CA ILE A 7 5.77 27.29 7.49
C ILE A 7 5.91 25.96 8.24
N TYR A 8 5.28 25.84 9.41
CA TYR A 8 5.29 24.60 10.19
C TYR A 8 4.70 23.42 9.39
N ARG A 9 3.58 23.63 8.69
CA ARG A 9 2.98 22.62 7.82
C ARG A 9 3.91 22.22 6.69
N LEU A 10 4.55 23.17 6.01
CA LEU A 10 5.50 22.88 4.93
C LEU A 10 6.69 22.07 5.44
N TYR A 11 7.23 22.46 6.60
CA TYR A 11 8.32 21.74 7.26
C TYR A 11 7.91 20.30 7.64
N SER A 12 6.69 20.11 8.16
CA SER A 12 6.19 18.77 8.47
C SER A 12 6.07 17.87 7.24
N MET A 13 5.91 18.44 6.04
CA MET A 13 5.81 17.67 4.80
C MET A 13 7.16 17.49 4.09
N ARG A 14 8.31 17.74 4.75
CA ARG A 14 9.63 17.57 4.12
C ARG A 14 9.99 16.11 3.82
N SER A 15 9.52 15.18 4.65
CA SER A 15 9.70 13.73 4.48
C SER A 15 8.49 12.97 5.03
N ALA A 16 8.29 11.73 4.60
CA ALA A 16 7.25 10.84 5.12
C ALA A 16 7.30 10.74 6.66
N LYS A 17 8.50 10.57 7.23
CA LYS A 17 8.69 10.52 8.69
C LYS A 17 8.28 11.80 9.39
N SER A 18 8.61 12.96 8.79
CA SER A 18 8.22 14.25 9.37
C SER A 18 6.71 14.45 9.36
N TYR A 19 6.04 13.93 8.32
CA TYR A 19 4.59 14.01 8.20
C TYR A 19 3.89 13.08 9.19
N GLU A 20 4.38 11.83 9.34
CA GLU A 20 3.94 10.91 10.38
C GLU A 20 4.05 11.55 11.78
N MET A 21 5.22 12.13 12.12
CA MET A 21 5.41 12.82 13.40
C MET A 21 4.43 13.99 13.60
N TYR A 22 4.14 14.73 12.53
CA TYR A 22 3.15 15.80 12.57
C TYR A 22 1.74 15.28 12.85
N LEU A 23 1.32 14.19 12.22
CA LEU A 23 0.02 13.55 12.45
C LEU A 23 -0.10 13.05 13.89
N ARG A 24 0.92 12.37 14.42
CA ARG A 24 0.98 11.93 15.82
C ARG A 24 0.85 13.12 16.78
N ARG A 25 1.62 14.19 16.56
CA ARG A 25 1.55 15.42 17.38
C ARG A 25 0.18 16.09 17.32
N LYS A 26 -0.57 15.91 16.23
CA LYS A 26 -1.95 16.39 16.13
C LYS A 26 -2.94 15.54 16.94
N GLY A 27 -2.60 14.29 17.25
CA GLY A 27 -3.44 13.38 18.03
C GLY A 27 -3.93 12.16 17.26
N VAL A 28 -3.43 11.93 16.04
CA VAL A 28 -3.72 10.68 15.30
C VAL A 28 -2.99 9.52 15.99
N ARG A 29 -3.71 8.43 16.25
CA ARG A 29 -3.09 7.18 16.74
C ARG A 29 -2.54 6.40 15.55
N ILE A 30 -1.24 6.11 15.57
CA ILE A 30 -0.55 5.44 14.47
C ILE A 30 0.30 4.31 15.08
N GLY A 31 0.23 3.10 14.52
CA GLY A 31 1.06 1.98 14.88
C GLY A 31 2.51 2.13 14.38
N HIS A 32 3.24 1.03 14.37
CA HIS A 32 4.59 0.92 13.84
C HIS A 32 4.59 0.72 12.32
N ASN A 33 5.68 1.14 11.66
CA ASN A 33 5.89 0.93 10.23
C ASN A 33 4.77 1.48 9.30
N LEU A 34 4.38 2.75 9.50
CA LEU A 34 3.54 3.46 8.54
C LEU A 34 4.36 3.90 7.32
N LYS A 35 4.04 3.37 6.14
CA LYS A 35 4.66 3.75 4.86
C LYS A 35 3.76 4.73 4.12
N LEU A 36 4.30 5.91 3.81
CA LEU A 36 3.59 6.98 3.09
C LEU A 36 4.27 7.22 1.75
N PHE A 37 3.76 6.61 0.68
CA PHE A 37 4.28 6.79 -0.66
C PHE A 37 3.75 8.11 -1.24
N ASN A 38 4.67 9.00 -1.62
CA ASN A 38 4.35 10.36 -2.06
C ASN A 38 3.51 11.13 -1.02
N HIS A 39 4.00 11.20 0.21
CA HIS A 39 3.31 11.77 1.38
C HIS A 39 2.74 13.19 1.20
N ARG A 40 3.27 13.98 0.25
CA ARG A 40 2.78 15.34 -0.04
C ARG A 40 1.40 15.36 -0.69
N SER A 41 0.99 14.29 -1.38
CA SER A 41 -0.33 14.20 -2.01
C SER A 41 -1.39 13.55 -1.11
N ILE A 42 -0.98 12.89 -0.02
CA ILE A 42 -1.86 12.22 0.93
C ILE A 42 -2.58 13.26 1.81
N ARG A 43 -3.91 13.25 1.77
CA ARG A 43 -4.77 14.19 2.49
C ARG A 43 -5.43 13.50 3.68
N ILE A 44 -4.85 13.68 4.86
CA ILE A 44 -5.45 13.21 6.11
C ILE A 44 -6.12 14.39 6.79
N ASP A 45 -7.40 14.22 7.14
CA ASP A 45 -8.15 15.20 7.89
C ASP A 45 -7.60 15.38 9.30
N THR A 46 -7.02 16.55 9.55
CA THR A 46 -6.45 16.92 10.85
C THR A 46 -7.36 17.83 11.69
N SER A 47 -8.65 17.96 11.34
CA SER A 47 -9.60 18.76 12.11
C SER A 47 -10.05 18.05 13.39
N SER A 48 -10.20 16.73 13.34
CA SER A 48 -10.57 15.85 14.46
C SER A 48 -9.60 14.67 14.55
N PRO A 49 -8.29 14.93 14.73
CA PRO A 49 -7.24 13.91 14.59
C PRO A 49 -7.37 12.75 15.58
N CYS A 50 -7.98 12.98 16.75
CA CYS A 50 -8.26 11.92 17.73
C CYS A 50 -9.27 10.86 17.25
N LEU A 51 -9.98 11.12 16.15
CA LEU A 51 -10.91 10.19 15.53
C LEU A 51 -10.25 9.29 14.47
N LEU A 52 -8.94 9.42 14.25
CA LEU A 52 -8.23 8.56 13.31
C LEU A 52 -7.25 7.64 14.04
N GLU A 53 -7.38 6.36 13.74
CA GLU A 53 -6.51 5.29 14.20
C GLU A 53 -6.00 4.47 13.01
N ILE A 54 -4.69 4.26 12.98
CA ILE A 54 -3.98 3.49 11.95
C ILE A 54 -3.12 2.45 12.68
N GLY A 55 -3.28 1.18 12.34
CA GLY A 55 -2.53 0.07 12.93
C GLY A 55 -1.07 -0.01 12.47
N ASP A 56 -0.48 -1.17 12.71
CA ASP A 56 0.90 -1.51 12.34
C ASP A 56 1.00 -1.92 10.86
N ASN A 57 2.15 -1.71 10.23
CA ASN A 57 2.46 -2.16 8.86
C ASN A 57 1.45 -1.68 7.80
N VAL A 58 1.03 -0.41 7.89
CA VAL A 58 0.09 0.19 6.94
C VAL A 58 0.84 0.91 5.83
N SER A 59 0.42 0.68 4.60
CA SER A 59 0.94 1.35 3.41
C SER A 59 -0.14 2.24 2.79
N ILE A 60 0.14 3.54 2.71
CA ILE A 60 -0.74 4.53 2.09
C ILE A 60 -0.04 5.12 0.87
N THR A 61 -0.68 5.00 -0.28
CA THR A 61 -0.10 5.46 -1.55
C THR A 61 -0.59 6.86 -1.95
N ALA A 62 -0.14 7.33 -3.11
CA ALA A 62 -0.37 8.69 -3.57
C ALA A 62 -1.86 9.05 -3.65
N ASP A 63 -2.17 10.33 -3.40
CA ASP A 63 -3.49 10.94 -3.55
C ASP A 63 -4.62 10.33 -2.71
N VAL A 64 -4.29 9.52 -1.70
CA VAL A 64 -5.29 8.99 -0.75
C VAL A 64 -5.85 10.13 0.11
N SER A 65 -7.17 10.08 0.34
CA SER A 65 -7.86 11.01 1.25
C SER A 65 -8.57 10.25 2.36
N ILE A 66 -8.34 10.65 3.63
CA ILE A 66 -8.99 10.07 4.81
C ILE A 66 -9.75 11.17 5.53
N LEU A 67 -11.07 11.00 5.65
CA LEU A 67 -11.98 12.01 6.17
C LEU A 67 -12.59 11.54 7.49
N THR A 68 -12.52 12.37 8.54
CA THR A 68 -13.19 12.12 9.83
C THR A 68 -14.43 13.01 10.03
N HIS A 69 -14.64 13.99 9.14
CA HIS A 69 -15.79 14.88 9.12
C HIS A 69 -16.24 15.19 7.69
N ASP A 70 -17.46 15.71 7.57
CA ASP A 70 -17.94 16.39 6.37
C ASP A 70 -18.72 17.66 6.76
N TYR A 71 -19.28 18.36 5.76
CA TYR A 71 -20.05 19.59 5.95
C TYR A 71 -21.45 19.50 5.30
N VAL A 72 -22.10 18.33 5.40
CA VAL A 72 -23.47 18.15 4.89
C VAL A 72 -24.48 19.07 5.58
N SER A 73 -24.17 19.52 6.80
CA SER A 73 -24.96 20.49 7.56
C SER A 73 -25.18 21.80 6.82
N SER A 74 -24.32 22.16 5.85
CA SER A 74 -24.55 23.33 4.98
C SER A 74 -25.89 23.28 4.26
N VAL A 75 -26.35 22.09 3.84
CA VAL A 75 -27.68 21.91 3.23
C VAL A 75 -28.78 21.96 4.27
N PHE A 76 -28.56 21.34 5.44
CA PHE A 76 -29.58 21.25 6.50
C PHE A 76 -29.91 22.60 7.11
N VAL A 77 -28.92 23.50 7.22
CA VAL A 77 -29.15 24.88 7.71
C VAL A 77 -30.12 25.61 6.79
N HIS A 78 -29.98 25.48 5.48
CA HIS A 78 -30.86 26.18 4.52
C HIS A 78 -32.19 25.47 4.26
N LYS A 79 -32.22 24.13 4.35
CA LYS A 79 -33.41 23.32 4.05
C LYS A 79 -34.31 23.08 5.27
N PHE A 80 -33.72 22.89 6.44
CA PHE A 80 -34.40 22.47 7.66
C PHE A 80 -34.22 23.45 8.83
N ASN A 81 -33.46 24.54 8.65
CA ASN A 81 -33.11 25.48 9.71
C ASN A 81 -32.46 24.78 10.92
N ASP A 82 -31.68 23.73 10.66
CA ASP A 82 -31.04 22.90 11.68
C ASP A 82 -29.57 22.65 11.35
N TYR A 83 -28.74 22.55 12.39
CA TYR A 83 -27.32 22.25 12.30
C TYR A 83 -27.04 20.89 12.92
N VAL A 84 -26.80 19.89 12.08
CA VAL A 84 -26.45 18.52 12.50
C VAL A 84 -24.94 18.32 12.39
N PRO A 85 -24.17 18.17 13.49
CA PRO A 85 -22.73 17.91 13.43
C PRO A 85 -22.43 16.56 12.76
N SER A 86 -21.33 16.50 12.00
CA SER A 86 -21.01 15.33 11.18
C SER A 86 -19.53 14.93 11.30
N ARG A 87 -19.24 14.06 12.27
CA ARG A 87 -17.91 13.53 12.56
C ARG A 87 -18.01 12.08 13.02
N SER A 88 -17.10 11.21 12.61
CA SER A 88 -17.07 9.84 13.09
C SER A 88 -15.66 9.24 13.01
N LYS A 89 -15.39 8.25 13.87
CA LYS A 89 -14.10 7.57 13.96
C LYS A 89 -13.80 6.82 12.66
N VAL A 90 -12.56 6.89 12.20
CA VAL A 90 -12.01 6.02 11.15
C VAL A 90 -10.95 5.14 11.78
N THR A 91 -11.06 3.83 11.58
CA THR A 91 -10.10 2.85 12.08
C THR A 91 -9.52 2.07 10.91
N ILE A 92 -8.20 2.04 10.78
CA ILE A 92 -7.47 1.20 9.84
C ILE A 92 -6.70 0.18 10.67
N GLY A 93 -6.95 -1.10 10.43
CA GLY A 93 -6.28 -2.21 11.10
C GLY A 93 -4.80 -2.35 10.75
N ASN A 94 -4.26 -3.52 11.10
CA ASN A 94 -2.86 -3.88 10.86
C ASN A 94 -2.68 -4.49 9.47
N ASN A 95 -1.49 -4.31 8.89
CA ASN A 95 -1.11 -4.89 7.61
C ASN A 95 -2.11 -4.54 6.48
N VAL A 96 -2.36 -3.25 6.29
CA VAL A 96 -3.32 -2.74 5.30
C VAL A 96 -2.61 -2.00 4.18
N TYR A 97 -2.93 -2.35 2.94
CA TYR A 97 -2.48 -1.62 1.75
C TYR A 97 -3.62 -0.76 1.18
N ILE A 98 -3.37 0.54 1.04
CA ILE A 98 -4.33 1.51 0.49
C ILE A 98 -3.78 2.03 -0.85
N GLY A 99 -4.42 1.57 -1.93
CA GLY A 99 -4.08 1.92 -3.31
C GLY A 99 -4.29 3.39 -3.66
N GLN A 100 -3.73 3.79 -4.80
CA GLN A 100 -3.65 5.19 -5.20
C GLN A 100 -5.05 5.79 -5.40
N LYS A 101 -5.23 7.08 -5.04
CA LYS A 101 -6.50 7.82 -5.20
C LYS A 101 -7.71 7.20 -4.48
N VAL A 102 -7.50 6.47 -3.39
CA VAL A 102 -8.59 5.99 -2.52
C VAL A 102 -9.15 7.11 -1.66
N ILE A 103 -10.46 7.12 -1.46
CA ILE A 103 -11.14 8.01 -0.50
C ILE A 103 -11.78 7.16 0.59
N ILE A 104 -11.41 7.40 1.85
CA ILE A 104 -12.01 6.76 3.03
C ILE A 104 -12.91 7.78 3.72
N LEU A 105 -14.19 7.46 3.84
CA LEU A 105 -15.19 8.30 4.47
C LEU A 105 -15.22 8.08 5.99
N ARG A 106 -15.75 9.07 6.71
CA ARG A 106 -15.89 9.03 8.17
C ARG A 106 -16.73 7.82 8.61
N GLY A 107 -16.41 7.26 9.78
CA GLY A 107 -17.20 6.19 10.38
C GLY A 107 -16.86 4.78 9.88
N VAL A 108 -15.86 4.65 9.02
CA VAL A 108 -15.43 3.37 8.45
C VAL A 108 -14.37 2.70 9.31
N THR A 109 -14.50 1.39 9.48
CA THR A 109 -13.47 0.47 9.97
C THR A 109 -12.99 -0.42 8.83
N ILE A 110 -11.68 -0.42 8.58
CA ILE A 110 -10.99 -1.38 7.70
C ILE A 110 -10.26 -2.37 8.61
N GLY A 111 -10.59 -3.64 8.52
CA GLY A 111 -9.96 -4.70 9.31
C GLY A 111 -8.53 -5.01 8.89
N ASP A 112 -7.91 -5.96 9.59
CA ASP A 112 -6.53 -6.36 9.36
C ASP A 112 -6.37 -7.09 8.00
N ASN A 113 -5.15 -7.10 7.45
CA ASN A 113 -4.80 -7.82 6.21
C ASN A 113 -5.68 -7.46 5.01
N CYS A 114 -6.03 -6.17 4.89
CA CYS A 114 -6.88 -5.67 3.81
C CYS A 114 -6.07 -5.05 2.67
N ILE A 115 -6.56 -5.25 1.45
CA ILE A 115 -6.11 -4.50 0.26
C ILE A 115 -7.27 -3.67 -0.24
N ILE A 116 -7.09 -2.35 -0.28
CA ILE A 116 -8.02 -1.42 -0.91
C ILE A 116 -7.48 -1.04 -2.28
N GLY A 117 -8.16 -1.46 -3.34
CA GLY A 117 -7.72 -1.21 -4.70
C GLY A 117 -7.73 0.28 -5.07
N ALA A 118 -6.91 0.64 -6.04
CA ALA A 118 -6.78 2.02 -6.51
C ALA A 118 -8.13 2.60 -6.97
N GLY A 119 -8.35 3.88 -6.66
CA GLY A 119 -9.55 4.64 -7.05
C GLY A 119 -10.83 4.29 -6.27
N ALA A 120 -10.76 3.47 -5.21
CA ALA A 120 -11.95 3.08 -4.46
C ALA A 120 -12.50 4.19 -3.55
N ILE A 121 -13.82 4.20 -3.33
CA ILE A 121 -14.47 5.03 -2.29
C ILE A 121 -15.01 4.12 -1.18
N VAL A 122 -14.32 4.10 -0.04
CA VAL A 122 -14.69 3.30 1.11
C VAL A 122 -15.72 4.06 1.95
N SER A 123 -16.99 3.68 1.78
CA SER A 123 -18.14 4.30 2.46
C SER A 123 -18.79 3.40 3.52
N LYS A 124 -18.31 2.17 3.65
CA LYS A 124 -18.75 1.17 4.63
C LYS A 124 -17.55 0.37 5.11
N ASP A 125 -17.71 -0.30 6.26
CA ASP A 125 -16.67 -1.15 6.84
C ASP A 125 -16.21 -2.24 5.88
N ILE A 126 -14.90 -2.52 5.93
CA ILE A 126 -14.27 -3.60 5.18
C ILE A 126 -13.80 -4.65 6.19
N PRO A 127 -14.32 -5.89 6.12
CA PRO A 127 -13.92 -6.96 7.03
C PRO A 127 -12.45 -7.33 6.81
N ALA A 128 -11.81 -7.87 7.85
CA ALA A 128 -10.43 -8.34 7.76
C ALA A 128 -10.23 -9.40 6.66
N ASN A 129 -8.98 -9.61 6.24
CA ASN A 129 -8.56 -10.62 5.27
C ASN A 129 -9.29 -10.49 3.91
N SER A 130 -9.55 -9.26 3.47
CA SER A 130 -10.37 -8.97 2.30
C SER A 130 -9.71 -8.02 1.31
N VAL A 131 -10.06 -8.19 0.05
CA VAL A 131 -9.72 -7.24 -1.02
C VAL A 131 -10.98 -6.50 -1.44
N ALA A 132 -10.96 -5.16 -1.37
CA ALA A 132 -12.09 -4.31 -1.71
C ALA A 132 -11.75 -3.29 -2.79
N VAL A 133 -12.63 -3.11 -3.77
CA VAL A 133 -12.43 -2.20 -4.91
C VAL A 133 -13.74 -1.50 -5.31
N GLY A 134 -13.64 -0.42 -6.09
CA GLY A 134 -14.79 0.22 -6.74
C GLY A 134 -15.39 1.40 -6.00
N VAL A 135 -16.48 1.94 -6.56
CA VAL A 135 -17.20 3.12 -6.06
C VAL A 135 -18.71 2.83 -6.03
N PRO A 136 -19.31 2.58 -4.84
CA PRO A 136 -18.65 2.40 -3.55
C PRO A 136 -17.80 1.11 -3.51
N ALA A 137 -16.80 1.10 -2.64
CA ALA A 137 -15.93 -0.06 -2.45
C ALA A 137 -16.73 -1.28 -1.99
N LYS A 138 -16.50 -2.42 -2.61
CA LYS A 138 -17.08 -3.73 -2.25
C LYS A 138 -15.99 -4.77 -2.17
N VAL A 139 -16.13 -5.69 -1.22
CA VAL A 139 -15.27 -6.88 -1.12
C VAL A 139 -15.47 -7.73 -2.37
N VAL A 140 -14.38 -8.05 -3.07
CA VAL A 140 -14.41 -8.86 -4.31
C VAL A 140 -13.81 -10.24 -4.15
N CYS A 141 -12.93 -10.44 -3.17
CA CYS A 141 -12.38 -11.73 -2.79
C CYS A 141 -11.70 -11.67 -1.42
N SER A 142 -11.40 -12.83 -0.85
CA SER A 142 -10.51 -12.97 0.30
C SER A 142 -9.06 -12.68 -0.08
N ILE A 143 -8.24 -12.33 0.93
CA ILE A 143 -6.81 -12.12 0.75
C ILE A 143 -6.10 -13.37 0.22
N GLU A 144 -6.49 -14.56 0.67
CA GLU A 144 -5.91 -15.83 0.23
C GLU A 144 -6.15 -16.07 -1.27
N ASN A 145 -7.39 -15.91 -1.73
CA ASN A 145 -7.73 -16.07 -3.14
C ASN A 145 -7.02 -15.03 -4.02
N TYR A 146 -6.83 -13.81 -3.50
CA TYR A 146 -6.08 -12.77 -4.21
C TYR A 146 -4.59 -13.12 -4.30
N TYR A 147 -3.99 -13.57 -3.19
CA TYR A 147 -2.61 -14.00 -3.12
C TYR A 147 -2.29 -15.10 -4.12
N GLN A 148 -3.11 -16.16 -4.19
CA GLN A 148 -2.90 -17.25 -5.15
C GLN A 148 -2.99 -16.77 -6.60
N ARG A 149 -3.95 -15.88 -6.92
CA ARG A 149 -4.06 -15.27 -8.25
C ARG A 149 -2.82 -14.43 -8.59
N CYS A 150 -2.31 -13.65 -7.65
CA CYS A 150 -1.10 -12.85 -7.82
C CYS A 150 0.14 -13.74 -8.02
N LYS A 151 0.29 -14.82 -7.24
CA LYS A 151 1.39 -15.77 -7.41
C LYS A 151 1.42 -16.35 -8.82
N LYS A 152 0.28 -16.84 -9.31
CA LYS A 152 0.18 -17.35 -10.67
C LYS A 152 0.51 -16.28 -11.71
N ARG A 153 -0.15 -15.12 -11.61
CA ARG A 153 0.01 -14.02 -12.58
C ARG A 153 1.44 -13.49 -12.64
N SER A 154 2.15 -13.47 -11.50
CA SER A 154 3.53 -12.98 -11.43
C SER A 154 4.49 -13.75 -12.35
N VAL A 155 4.26 -15.05 -12.57
CA VAL A 155 5.08 -15.87 -13.47
C VAL A 155 4.82 -15.54 -14.93
N GLU A 156 3.54 -15.34 -15.29
CA GLU A 156 3.13 -14.93 -16.63
C GLU A 156 3.67 -13.53 -16.95
N GLU A 157 3.52 -12.58 -16.03
CA GLU A 157 4.01 -11.20 -16.17
C GLU A 157 5.54 -11.12 -16.26
N ALA A 158 6.26 -11.93 -15.46
CA ALA A 158 7.71 -12.00 -15.52
C ALA A 158 8.23 -12.50 -16.89
N GLN A 159 7.57 -13.51 -17.47
CA GLN A 159 7.94 -14.02 -18.80
C GLN A 159 7.69 -12.98 -19.91
N ASP A 160 6.59 -12.24 -19.82
CA ASP A 160 6.32 -11.14 -20.74
C ASP A 160 7.34 -10.00 -20.55
N TYR A 161 7.71 -9.69 -19.31
CA TYR A 161 8.74 -8.70 -19.03
C TYR A 161 10.11 -9.09 -19.60
N ILE A 162 10.57 -10.33 -19.41
CA ILE A 162 11.82 -10.84 -20.03
C ILE A 162 11.80 -10.62 -21.54
N ARG A 163 10.66 -10.92 -22.20
CA ARG A 163 10.49 -10.76 -23.64
C ARG A 163 10.61 -9.31 -24.07
N TYR A 164 9.80 -8.42 -23.48
CA TYR A 164 9.83 -6.99 -23.80
C TYR A 164 11.19 -6.35 -23.53
N LEU A 165 11.84 -6.75 -22.43
CA LEU A 165 13.16 -6.28 -22.07
C LEU A 165 14.21 -6.72 -23.09
N SER A 166 14.16 -7.99 -23.54
CA SER A 166 15.08 -8.52 -24.56
C SER A 166 14.88 -7.89 -25.94
N GLU A 167 13.63 -7.56 -26.30
CA GLU A 167 13.31 -6.83 -27.54
C GLU A 167 13.76 -5.36 -27.49
N SER A 168 13.69 -4.74 -26.31
CA SER A 168 13.97 -3.31 -26.13
C SER A 168 15.44 -3.01 -25.88
N LEU A 169 16.20 -3.97 -25.34
CA LEU A 169 17.60 -3.78 -24.97
C LEU A 169 18.55 -4.42 -25.97
N ASN A 170 19.56 -3.67 -26.40
CA ASN A 170 20.71 -4.18 -27.16
C ASN A 170 21.73 -4.93 -26.27
N ARG A 171 21.27 -5.60 -25.21
CA ARG A 171 22.10 -6.39 -24.31
C ARG A 171 21.29 -7.53 -23.71
N LYS A 172 22.00 -8.55 -23.22
CA LYS A 172 21.36 -9.60 -22.42
C LYS A 172 20.77 -9.01 -21.13
N PRO A 173 19.58 -9.47 -20.70
CA PRO A 173 19.04 -9.17 -19.37
C PRO A 173 20.01 -9.59 -18.26
N LYS A 174 20.01 -8.85 -17.16
CA LYS A 174 20.86 -9.08 -15.98
C LYS A 174 19.99 -9.09 -14.73
N VAL A 175 20.49 -9.66 -13.62
CA VAL A 175 19.75 -9.75 -12.35
C VAL A 175 19.20 -8.40 -11.91
N GLU A 176 19.95 -7.31 -12.13
CA GLU A 176 19.55 -5.95 -11.72
C GLU A 176 18.27 -5.44 -12.39
N ASP A 177 17.89 -6.03 -13.53
CA ASP A 177 16.67 -5.69 -14.26
C ASP A 177 15.42 -6.26 -13.57
N PHE A 178 15.56 -7.26 -12.70
CA PHE A 178 14.46 -8.08 -12.18
C PHE A 178 14.32 -7.99 -10.65
N ARG A 179 14.20 -6.76 -10.14
CA ARG A 179 14.04 -6.52 -8.69
C ARG A 179 12.70 -7.07 -8.19
N ASP A 180 11.63 -6.78 -8.91
CA ASP A 180 10.28 -7.17 -8.52
C ASP A 180 10.08 -8.69 -8.61
N GLU A 181 10.74 -9.33 -9.57
CA GLU A 181 10.74 -10.78 -9.78
C GLU A 181 11.77 -11.52 -8.91
N PHE A 182 12.51 -10.83 -8.04
CA PHE A 182 13.49 -11.45 -7.14
C PHE A 182 12.90 -12.66 -6.41
N GLY A 183 11.63 -12.63 -6.03
CA GLY A 183 11.01 -13.75 -5.32
C GLY A 183 10.92 -15.05 -6.14
N LEU A 184 11.04 -14.99 -7.47
CA LEU A 184 10.95 -16.15 -8.35
C LEU A 184 12.26 -16.94 -8.47
N PHE A 185 13.41 -16.29 -8.30
CA PHE A 185 14.74 -16.89 -8.51
C PHE A 185 15.78 -16.56 -7.42
N GLY A 186 15.47 -15.61 -6.53
CA GLY A 186 16.38 -15.06 -5.54
C GLY A 186 16.69 -16.04 -4.41
N ASN A 187 17.97 -16.13 -4.07
CA ASN A 187 18.50 -16.92 -2.96
C ASN A 187 19.71 -16.21 -2.33
N GLU A 188 20.29 -16.77 -1.26
CA GLU A 188 21.46 -16.18 -0.58
C GLU A 188 22.71 -16.09 -1.47
N GLU A 189 22.86 -17.00 -2.43
CA GLU A 189 24.04 -17.13 -3.28
C GLU A 189 23.96 -16.25 -4.54
N ILE A 190 22.88 -15.50 -4.72
CA ILE A 190 22.68 -14.75 -5.96
C ILE A 190 23.74 -13.65 -6.12
N ASN A 191 24.38 -13.68 -7.29
CA ASN A 191 25.37 -12.69 -7.66
C ASN A 191 24.66 -11.42 -8.15
N CYS A 192 24.62 -10.40 -7.30
CA CYS A 192 23.99 -9.11 -7.58
C CYS A 192 24.78 -7.96 -6.94
N SER A 193 24.56 -6.74 -7.44
CA SER A 193 25.13 -5.53 -6.83
C SER A 193 24.63 -5.29 -5.39
N ASP A 194 25.46 -4.61 -4.58
CA ASP A 194 25.07 -4.22 -3.22
C ASP A 194 23.84 -3.30 -3.20
N ASP A 195 23.70 -2.43 -4.19
CA ASP A 195 22.53 -1.56 -4.37
C ASP A 195 21.25 -2.38 -4.60
N PHE A 196 21.33 -3.44 -5.40
CA PHE A 196 20.22 -4.36 -5.61
C PHE A 196 19.86 -5.07 -4.30
N ARG A 197 20.85 -5.64 -3.62
CA ARG A 197 20.63 -6.36 -2.36
C ARG A 197 20.02 -5.47 -1.28
N THR A 198 20.53 -4.25 -1.14
CA THR A 198 20.04 -3.24 -0.20
C THR A 198 18.60 -2.85 -0.52
N PHE A 199 18.27 -2.65 -1.80
CA PHE A 199 16.89 -2.34 -2.21
C PHE A 199 15.92 -3.49 -1.86
N VAL A 200 16.27 -4.73 -2.22
CA VAL A 200 15.42 -5.89 -1.95
C VAL A 200 15.21 -6.06 -0.44
N LYS A 201 16.30 -5.92 0.34
CA LYS A 201 16.26 -6.05 1.79
C LYS A 201 15.46 -4.93 2.46
N ASP A 202 15.83 -3.68 2.22
CA ASP A 202 15.35 -2.56 3.04
C ASP A 202 14.06 -1.93 2.50
N VAL A 203 13.74 -2.13 1.21
CA VAL A 203 12.58 -1.49 0.56
C VAL A 203 11.50 -2.51 0.23
N GLN A 204 11.85 -3.58 -0.47
CA GLN A 204 10.88 -4.53 -1.03
C GLN A 204 10.36 -5.52 0.02
N LEU A 205 11.28 -6.22 0.69
CA LEU A 205 10.94 -7.20 1.73
C LEU A 205 10.88 -6.57 3.12
N ASP A 206 11.40 -5.35 3.28
CA ASP A 206 11.48 -4.68 4.58
C ASP A 206 12.18 -5.61 5.60
N GLY A 207 11.97 -5.43 6.90
CA GLY A 207 12.48 -6.33 7.94
C GLY A 207 12.11 -7.82 7.81
N GLN A 208 11.51 -8.29 6.71
CA GLN A 208 11.20 -9.69 6.41
C GLN A 208 12.25 -10.37 5.53
N TYR A 209 13.31 -9.70 5.07
CA TYR A 209 14.29 -10.29 4.14
C TYR A 209 14.87 -11.64 4.60
N ASP A 210 15.34 -11.72 5.85
CA ASP A 210 15.95 -12.95 6.37
C ASP A 210 14.91 -14.07 6.55
N GLU A 211 13.67 -13.71 6.92
CA GLU A 211 12.58 -14.67 7.04
C GLU A 211 12.10 -15.18 5.68
N PHE A 212 12.07 -14.29 4.70
CA PHE A 212 11.79 -14.59 3.31
C PHE A 212 12.80 -15.62 2.78
N LEU A 213 14.11 -15.39 2.95
CA LEU A 213 15.13 -16.32 2.47
C LEU A 213 15.04 -17.70 3.14
N ARG A 214 14.63 -17.78 4.42
CA ARG A 214 14.45 -19.06 5.13
C ARG A 214 13.30 -19.91 4.62
N HIS A 215 12.22 -19.28 4.15
CA HIS A 215 10.98 -19.98 3.80
C HIS A 215 10.66 -19.94 2.30
N ASN A 216 11.35 -19.11 1.53
CA ASN A 216 11.13 -19.01 0.10
C ASN A 216 11.86 -20.16 -0.60
N GLU A 217 11.08 -21.02 -1.23
CA GLU A 217 11.57 -21.96 -2.24
C GLU A 217 11.36 -21.30 -3.61
N PRO A 218 12.41 -20.77 -4.25
CA PRO A 218 12.26 -20.07 -5.52
C PRO A 218 11.71 -21.02 -6.58
N LEU A 219 10.80 -20.52 -7.41
CA LEU A 219 10.23 -21.31 -8.50
C LEU A 219 11.31 -21.71 -9.52
N TYR A 220 12.37 -20.92 -9.67
CA TYR A 220 13.49 -21.17 -10.57
C TYR A 220 14.78 -21.37 -9.77
N ALA A 221 15.56 -22.37 -10.13
CA ALA A 221 16.78 -22.75 -9.39
C ALA A 221 17.91 -21.71 -9.50
N SER A 222 17.88 -20.88 -10.55
CA SER A 222 18.84 -19.81 -10.80
C SER A 222 18.23 -18.72 -11.67
N PHE A 223 18.93 -17.59 -11.79
CA PHE A 223 18.55 -16.54 -12.72
C PHE A 223 18.52 -17.02 -14.18
N GLU A 224 19.46 -17.87 -14.56
CA GLU A 224 19.56 -18.45 -15.89
C GLU A 224 18.42 -19.44 -16.16
N ASP A 225 17.99 -20.20 -15.15
CA ASP A 225 16.77 -21.03 -15.22
C ASP A 225 15.53 -20.14 -15.43
N PHE A 226 15.43 -19.04 -14.69
CA PHE A 226 14.36 -18.05 -14.83
C PHE A 226 14.27 -17.42 -16.22
N LEU A 227 15.41 -17.08 -16.85
CA LEU A 227 15.42 -16.50 -18.19
C LEU A 227 15.03 -17.50 -19.29
N ASN A 228 15.38 -18.78 -19.13
CA ASN A 228 15.31 -19.76 -20.22
C ASN A 228 14.08 -20.66 -20.17
N ASN A 229 13.48 -20.86 -19.00
CA ASN A 229 12.40 -21.83 -18.83
C ASN A 229 11.04 -21.16 -18.59
N LYS A 230 10.02 -21.70 -19.25
CA LYS A 230 8.63 -21.34 -18.97
C LYS A 230 8.03 -22.35 -17.99
N ARG A 231 7.85 -21.94 -16.74
CA ARG A 231 7.10 -22.73 -15.75
C ARG A 231 5.66 -22.23 -15.66
N ILE A 232 4.72 -23.15 -15.51
CA ILE A 232 3.30 -22.85 -15.23
C ILE A 232 3.06 -23.21 -13.76
N VAL A 233 2.43 -22.30 -13.02
CA VAL A 233 1.96 -22.62 -11.66
C VAL A 233 0.62 -23.34 -11.81
N ASP A 234 0.66 -24.67 -11.78
CA ASP A 234 -0.54 -25.52 -11.76
C ASP A 234 -1.12 -25.58 -10.34
N ASN A 235 -2.46 -25.59 -10.24
CA ASN A 235 -3.16 -25.63 -8.96
C ASN A 235 -2.89 -26.96 -8.25
N GLU A 236 -2.29 -26.92 -7.06
CA GLU A 236 -2.62 -27.94 -6.07
C GLU A 236 -4.10 -27.79 -5.68
N LYS A 237 -4.77 -28.94 -5.61
CA LYS A 237 -6.23 -29.14 -5.54
C LYS A 237 -6.90 -28.51 -4.32
#